data_AF-A0A2V8J2I9-F1
#
_entry.id   AF-A0A2V8J2I9-F1
#
_cell.length_a   1.000
_cell.length_b   1.000
_cell.length_c   1.000
_cell.angle_alpha   90.00
_cell.angle_beta   90.00
_cell.angle_gamma   90.00
#
_symmetry.space_group_name_H-M   'P 1'
#
loop_
_entity.id
_entity.type
_entity.pdbx_description
1 polymer ?
#
loop_
_entity_poly.entity_id
_entity_poly.type
_entity_poly.pdbx_seq_one_letter_code
_entity_poly.pdbx_strand_id
1 'polypeptide(L)' 'MTLMPVPDAGSYEVQWAPLGAGGVPGSWTNKAFTTVKAPVVITGLNPGTSYVFQARAVTKTGHSDWSESVTRIAV' A
#
# COMPACT_ATOMS: atom_id res chain seq x y z
N MET A 1 -7.78 18.68 -0.83
CA MET A 1 -6.90 17.54 -1.10
C MET A 1 -7.29 16.95 -2.44
N THR A 2 -6.66 17.42 -3.51
CA THR A 2 -6.97 16.97 -4.87
C THR A 2 -6.00 15.86 -5.20
N LEU A 3 -6.43 14.61 -5.04
CA LEU A 3 -5.74 13.48 -5.64
C LEU A 3 -5.83 13.69 -7.14
N MET A 4 -4.77 14.20 -7.78
CA MET A 4 -4.71 14.26 -9.23
C MET A 4 -4.83 12.81 -9.72
N PRO A 5 -5.95 12.43 -10.36
CA PRO A 5 -6.05 11.09 -10.92
C PRO A 5 -4.98 10.99 -11.98
N VAL A 6 -3.97 10.14 -11.77
CA VAL A 6 -3.00 9.87 -12.81
C VAL A 6 -3.75 9.14 -13.91
N PRO A 7 -3.96 9.74 -15.09
CA PRO A 7 -4.90 9.23 -16.10
C PRO A 7 -4.43 7.93 -16.78
N ASP A 8 -3.27 7.41 -16.40
CA ASP A 8 -2.61 6.24 -17.00
C ASP A 8 -2.06 5.27 -15.94
N ALA A 9 -2.67 5.22 -14.75
CA ALA A 9 -2.35 4.18 -13.77
C ALA A 9 -2.85 2.82 -14.27
N GLY A 10 -2.01 2.13 -15.04
CA GLY A 10 -2.28 0.77 -15.50
C GLY A 10 -2.21 -0.26 -14.36
N SER A 11 -1.51 0.08 -13.27
CA SER A 11 -1.37 -0.74 -12.07
C SER A 11 -1.22 0.15 -10.83
N TYR A 12 -1.49 -0.38 -9.64
CA TYR A 12 -1.04 0.17 -8.37
C TYR A 12 -0.01 -0.77 -7.76
N GLU A 13 0.94 -0.24 -7.01
CA GLU A 13 1.78 -1.04 -6.14
C GLU A 13 1.43 -0.70 -4.70
N VAL A 14 1.11 -1.72 -3.92
CA VAL A 14 0.84 -1.58 -2.50
C VAL A 14 2.01 -2.21 -1.76
N GLN A 15 2.57 -1.48 -0.80
CA GLN A 15 3.53 -2.03 0.14
C GLN A 15 2.96 -2.02 1.55
N TRP A 16 3.30 -3.05 2.32
CA TRP A 16 2.96 -3.12 3.74
C TRP A 16 4.09 -3.65 4.58
N ALA A 17 4.24 -3.12 5.79
CA ALA A 17 5.23 -3.57 6.76
C ALA A 17 4.58 -3.73 8.15
N PRO A 18 4.98 -4.75 8.92
CA PRO A 18 4.58 -4.85 10.31
C PRO A 18 5.20 -3.68 11.09
N LEU A 19 4.36 -2.93 11.79
CA LEU A 19 4.77 -1.89 12.71
C LEU A 19 5.25 -2.56 14.00
N GLY A 20 6.55 -2.51 14.24
CA GLY A 20 7.17 -3.05 15.45
C GLY A 20 6.92 -2.19 16.68
N ALA A 21 7.30 -2.71 17.85
CA ALA A 21 7.30 -1.95 19.09
C ALA A 21 8.22 -0.72 18.93
N GLY A 22 7.63 0.48 18.98
CA GLY A 22 8.32 1.74 18.74
C GLY A 22 7.87 2.49 17.47
N GLY A 23 6.89 1.98 16.73
CA GLY A 23 6.36 2.68 15.55
C GLY A 23 7.25 2.58 14.32
N VAL A 24 8.24 1.68 14.34
CA VAL A 24 9.16 1.46 13.23
C VAL A 24 8.59 0.36 12.32
N PRO A 25 8.36 0.63 11.02
CA PRO A 25 8.00 -0.40 10.07
C PRO A 25 9.19 -1.38 9.91
N GLY A 26 8.91 -2.67 10.05
CA GLY A 26 9.86 -3.74 9.80
C GLY A 26 10.01 -4.01 8.30
N SER A 27 10.06 -5.29 7.91
CA SER A 27 10.22 -5.68 6.51
C SER A 27 9.03 -5.26 5.66
N TRP A 28 9.28 -4.35 4.70
CA TRP A 28 8.30 -3.97 3.69
C TRP A 28 8.10 -5.10 2.68
N THR A 29 6.85 -5.48 2.51
CA THR A 29 6.39 -6.38 1.45
C THR A 29 5.71 -5.54 0.39
N ASN A 30 6.19 -5.57 -0.84
CA ASN A 30 5.59 -4.87 -1.97
C ASN A 30 4.84 -5.85 -2.87
N LYS A 31 3.69 -5.41 -3.37
CA LYS A 31 2.89 -6.19 -4.32
C LYS A 31 2.23 -5.27 -5.33
N ALA A 32 2.50 -5.55 -6.60
CA ALA A 32 1.84 -4.89 -7.70
C ALA A 32 0.44 -5.50 -7.91
N PHE A 33 -0.55 -4.63 -7.99
CA PHE A 33 -1.94 -4.90 -8.31
C PHE A 33 -2.24 -4.25 -9.66
N THR A 34 -2.59 -5.05 -10.66
CA THR A 34 -3.00 -4.53 -11.99
C THR A 34 -4.39 -3.90 -11.98
N THR A 35 -5.15 -4.00 -10.88
CA THR A 35 -6.52 -3.48 -10.83
C THR A 35 -6.62 -2.22 -10.00
N VAL A 36 -7.15 -1.17 -10.62
CA VAL A 36 -7.30 0.17 -10.05
C VAL A 36 -8.63 0.41 -9.34
N LYS A 37 -9.57 -0.55 -9.41
CA LYS A 37 -10.95 -0.39 -8.93
C LYS A 37 -11.38 -1.34 -7.82
N ALA A 38 -10.59 -2.36 -7.49
CA ALA A 38 -11.00 -3.35 -6.50
C ALA A 38 -10.35 -3.09 -5.13
N PRO A 39 -11.09 -3.31 -4.03
CA PRO A 39 -10.48 -3.39 -2.71
C PRO A 39 -9.44 -4.52 -2.72
N VAL A 40 -8.19 -4.15 -2.44
CA VAL A 40 -7.10 -5.10 -2.29
C VAL A 40 -7.22 -5.76 -0.91
N VAL A 41 -7.43 -7.07 -0.90
CA VAL A 41 -7.42 -7.87 0.34
C VAL A 41 -6.03 -8.48 0.51
N ILE A 42 -5.33 -8.09 1.57
CA ILE A 42 -4.05 -8.68 1.95
C ILE A 42 -4.34 -9.75 3.00
N THR A 43 -4.08 -11.01 2.65
CA THR A 43 -4.26 -12.19 3.50
C THR A 43 -2.91 -12.70 4.01
N GLY A 44 -2.92 -13.51 5.08
CA GLY A 44 -1.70 -14.05 5.67
C GLY A 44 -0.94 -13.06 6.57
N LEU A 45 -1.59 -11.98 7.00
CA LEU A 45 -1.07 -11.09 8.03
C LEU A 45 -1.31 -11.69 9.41
N ASN A 46 -0.40 -11.42 10.35
CA ASN A 46 -0.55 -11.93 11.71
C ASN A 46 -1.61 -11.09 12.44
N PRO A 47 -2.73 -11.69 12.89
CA PRO A 47 -3.77 -10.95 13.60
C PRO A 47 -3.20 -10.37 14.91
N GLY A 48 -3.64 -9.17 15.26
CA GLY A 48 -3.14 -8.41 16.42
C GLY A 48 -1.87 -7.60 16.16
N THR A 49 -1.24 -7.73 15.00
CA THR A 49 -0.09 -6.90 14.61
C THR A 49 -0.57 -5.66 13.85
N SER A 50 -0.03 -4.50 14.22
CA SER A 50 -0.22 -3.26 13.47
C SER A 50 0.60 -3.32 12.19
N TYR A 51 0.01 -2.98 11.06
CA TYR A 51 0.70 -2.90 9.77
C TYR A 51 0.53 -1.50 9.19
N VAL A 52 1.60 -0.99 8.59
CA VAL A 52 1.56 0.23 7.78
C VAL A 52 1.35 -0.19 6.34
N PHE A 53 0.39 0.42 5.67
CA PHE A 53 0.05 0.20 4.26
C PHE A 53 0.29 1.50 3.50
N GLN A 54 0.95 1.40 2.36
CA GLN A 54 1.14 2.50 1.42
C GLN A 54 0.81 2.01 0.03
N ALA A 55 0.19 2.86 -0.78
CA ALA A 55 -0.15 2.54 -2.16
C ALA A 55 0.42 3.61 -3.09
N ARG A 56 0.99 3.22 -4.23
CA ARG A 56 1.41 4.16 -5.29
C ARG A 56 0.86 3.73 -6.62
N ALA A 57 0.52 4.69 -7.48
CA ALA A 57 0.16 4.41 -8.86
C ALA A 57 1.42 4.05 -9.64
N VAL A 58 1.34 2.97 -10.42
CA VAL A 58 2.36 2.57 -11.38
C VAL A 58 1.80 2.82 -12.77
N THR A 59 2.36 3.81 -13.47
CA THR A 59 2.03 4.08 -14.85
C THR A 59 3.07 3.48 -15.77
N LYS A 60 2.75 3.40 -17.06
CA LYS A 60 3.69 2.97 -18.10
C LYS A 60 4.94 3.88 -18.19
N THR A 61 4.81 5.12 -17.73
CA THR A 61 5.83 6.17 -17.80
C THR A 61 6.60 6.37 -16.49
N GLY A 62 6.19 5.74 -15.38
CA GLY A 62 6.88 5.85 -14.10
C GLY A 62 6.02 5.48 -12.89
N HIS A 63 6.52 5.82 -11.69
CA HIS A 63 5.79 5.62 -10.44
C HIS A 63 5.31 6.97 -9.90
N SER A 64 4.09 7.03 -9.36
CA SER A 64 3.65 8.18 -8.57
C SER A 64 4.32 8.18 -7.20
N ASP A 65 4.19 9.29 -6.49
CA ASP A 65 4.49 9.34 -5.06
C ASP A 65 3.63 8.33 -4.28
N TRP A 66 4.13 7.90 -3.12
CA TRP A 66 3.39 7.02 -2.23
C TRP A 66 2.21 7.78 -1.61
N SER A 67 1.06 7.10 -1.55
CA SER A 67 -0.10 7.60 -0.82
C SER A 67 0.19 7.64 0.68
N GLU A 68 -0.68 8.33 1.42
CA GLU A 68 -0.59 8.41 2.88
C GLU A 68 -0.47 7.02 3.52
N SER A 69 0.41 6.95 4.51
CA SER A 69 0.68 5.75 5.29
C SER A 69 -0.52 5.41 6.15
N VAL A 70 -1.28 4.38 5.79
CA VAL A 70 -2.42 3.93 6.56
C VAL A 70 -1.95 2.87 7.55
N THR A 71 -2.12 3.12 8.85
CA THR A 71 -1.85 2.11 9.87
C THR A 71 -3.13 1.36 10.18
N ARG A 72 -3.13 0.03 10.01
CA ARG A 72 -4.27 -0.84 10.32
C ARG A 72 -3.79 -2.05 11.11
N ILE A 73 -4.55 -2.42 12.12
CA ILE A 73 -4.34 -3.68 12.84
C ILE A 73 -4.96 -4.80 12.00
N ALA A 74 -4.19 -5.85 11.72
CA ALA A 74 -4.75 -7.05 11.13
C ALA A 74 -5.69 -7.71 12.15
N VAL A 75 -6.95 -7.94 11.77
CA VAL A 75 -7.97 -8.61 12.58
C VAL A 75 -8.31 -9.96 11.98
#